data_AF-A0A554VGY5-F1
#
_entry.id   AF-A0A554VGY5-F1
#
_cell.length_a   1.000
_cell.length_b   1.000
_cell.length_c   1.000
_cell.angle_alpha   90.00
_cell.angle_beta   90.00
_cell.angle_gamma   90.00
#
_symmetry.space_group_name_H-M   'P 1'
#
loop_
_entity.id
_entity.type
_entity.pdbx_description
1 polymer ?
#
loop_
_entity_poly.entity_id
_entity_poly.type
_entity_poly.pdbx_seq_one_letter_code
_entity_poly.pdbx_strand_id
1 'polypeptide(L)'
;MVILKKIKGATLIEVLTASILIIIVFMIASLSFNNIFKNQIQRDHSTIENRVKELEYLSIHGRIKLPYAEDFDGWEILINTEEEKMILLYTREDVEYKKQLVVRR
;
A
#
# COMPACT_ATOMS: atom_id res chain seq x y z
N MET A 1 18.35 62.32 4.56
CA MET A 1 18.25 61.44 3.36
C MET A 1 17.40 60.24 3.73
N VAL A 2 16.14 60.23 3.34
CA VAL A 2 15.21 59.14 3.67
C VAL A 2 14.49 58.76 2.37
N ILE A 3 14.92 57.67 1.76
CA ILE A 3 14.40 57.23 0.47
C ILE A 3 13.16 56.37 0.73
N LEU A 4 11.98 56.99 0.68
CA LEU A 4 10.71 56.25 0.54
C LEU A 4 10.61 55.80 -0.92
N LYS A 5 11.22 54.66 -1.24
CA LYS A 5 11.17 54.05 -2.58
C LYS A 5 9.78 53.45 -2.79
N LYS A 6 8.92 54.12 -3.57
CA LYS A 6 7.60 53.58 -3.96
C LYS A 6 7.81 52.32 -4.81
N ILE A 7 7.51 51.16 -4.25
CA ILE A 7 7.48 49.90 -5.00
C ILE A 7 6.31 50.01 -5.98
N LYS A 8 6.56 49.83 -7.28
CA LYS A 8 5.48 49.84 -8.28
C LYS A 8 4.54 48.67 -7.94
N GLY A 9 3.26 48.96 -7.67
CA GLY A 9 2.27 47.93 -7.30
C GLY A 9 2.16 46.78 -8.30
N ALA A 10 2.56 47.01 -9.56
CA ALA A 10 2.71 45.98 -10.59
C ALA A 10 3.61 44.81 -10.15
N THR A 11 4.74 45.09 -9.46
CA THR A 11 5.67 44.05 -9.01
C THR A 11 5.11 43.22 -7.85
N LEU A 12 4.25 43.81 -7.01
CA LEU A 12 3.63 43.07 -5.90
C LEU A 12 2.60 42.06 -6.44
N ILE A 13 1.77 42.48 -7.40
CA ILE A 13 0.79 41.61 -8.04
C ILE A 13 1.47 40.47 -8.78
N GLU A 14 2.55 40.75 -9.51
CA GLU A 14 3.33 39.74 -10.23
C GLU A 14 3.92 38.67 -9.31
N VAL A 15 4.50 39.06 -8.18
CA VAL A 15 5.04 38.10 -7.20
C VAL A 15 3.92 37.28 -6.55
N LEU A 16 2.77 37.90 -6.30
CA LEU A 16 1.60 37.23 -5.72
C LEU A 16 1.00 36.21 -6.69
N THR A 17 0.83 36.58 -7.97
CA THR A 17 0.31 35.63 -8.97
C THR A 17 1.28 34.49 -9.23
N ALA A 18 2.58 34.77 -9.31
CA ALA A 18 3.61 33.73 -9.45
C ALA A 18 3.60 32.75 -8.28
N SER A 19 3.49 33.24 -7.04
CA SER A 19 3.43 32.38 -5.85
C SER A 19 2.15 31.53 -5.81
N ILE A 20 0.99 32.08 -6.19
CA ILE A 20 -0.24 31.28 -6.32
C ILE A 20 -0.09 30.17 -7.37
N LEU A 21 0.48 30.48 -8.53
CA LEU A 21 0.70 29.47 -9.58
C LEU A 21 1.62 28.34 -9.09
N ILE A 22 2.70 28.68 -8.39
CA ILE A 22 3.60 27.68 -7.79
C ILE A 22 2.83 26.80 -6.80
N ILE A 23 2.03 27.38 -5.91
CA ILE A 23 1.23 26.64 -4.93
C ILE A 23 0.26 25.66 -5.63
N ILE A 24 -0.43 26.11 -6.68
CA ILE A 24 -1.37 25.27 -7.44
C ILE A 24 -0.64 24.08 -8.07
N VAL A 25 0.51 24.33 -8.70
CA VAL A 25 1.30 23.25 -9.33
C VAL A 25 1.76 22.23 -8.30
N PHE A 26 2.29 22.68 -7.16
CA PHE A 26 2.71 21.78 -6.08
C PHE A 26 1.54 21.00 -5.48
N MET A 27 0.37 21.62 -5.35
CA MET A 27 -0.83 20.95 -4.87
C MET A 27 -1.25 19.83 -5.81
N ILE A 28 -1.31 20.10 -7.13
CA ILE A 28 -1.64 19.08 -8.13
C ILE A 28 -0.61 17.95 -8.09
N ALA A 29 0.69 18.27 -8.08
CA ALA A 29 1.76 17.28 -8.02
C ALA A 29 1.66 16.39 -6.77
N SER A 30 1.41 16.99 -5.60
CA SER A 30 1.24 16.26 -4.34
C SER A 30 0.06 15.29 -4.38
N LEU A 31 -1.09 15.74 -4.89
CA LEU A 31 -2.27 14.89 -5.07
C LEU A 31 -2.02 13.77 -6.09
N SER A 32 -1.33 14.06 -7.19
CA SER A 32 -0.94 13.05 -8.19
C SER A 32 -0.01 12.00 -7.57
N PHE A 33 1.01 12.41 -6.82
CA PHE A 33 1.90 11.47 -6.14
C PHE A 33 1.18 10.62 -5.11
N ASN A 34 0.30 11.22 -4.30
CA ASN A 34 -0.48 10.48 -3.32
C ASN A 34 -1.33 9.38 -3.99
N ASN A 35 -1.96 9.70 -5.11
CA ASN A 35 -2.74 8.72 -5.88
C ASN A 35 -1.87 7.61 -6.47
N ILE A 36 -0.71 7.95 -7.05
CA ILE A 36 0.22 6.96 -7.62
C ILE A 36 0.73 6.02 -6.52
N PHE A 37 1.20 6.57 -5.39
CA PHE A 37 1.74 5.81 -4.28
C PHE A 37 0.68 4.89 -3.65
N LYS A 38 -0.53 5.42 -3.44
CA LYS A 38 -1.67 4.66 -2.94
C LYS A 38 -2.08 3.52 -3.87
N ASN A 39 -1.99 3.71 -5.19
CA ASN A 39 -2.33 2.67 -6.17
C ASN A 39 -1.25 1.58 -6.24
N GLN A 40 0.03 1.96 -6.14
CA GLN A 40 1.13 1.00 -6.16
C GLN A 40 1.07 0.07 -4.94
N ILE A 41 0.89 0.62 -3.73
CA ILE A 41 0.76 -0.17 -2.50
C ILE A 41 -0.48 -1.09 -2.55
N GLN A 42 -1.62 -0.59 -3.02
CA GLN A 42 -2.84 -1.42 -3.10
C GLN A 42 -2.70 -2.59 -4.08
N ARG A 43 -2.00 -2.38 -5.20
CA ARG A 43 -1.80 -3.45 -6.20
C ARG A 43 -0.96 -4.59 -5.63
N ASP A 44 0.08 -4.27 -4.88
CA ASP A 44 0.96 -5.27 -4.25
C ASP A 44 0.19 -6.08 -3.19
N HIS A 45 -0.66 -5.44 -2.39
CA HIS A 45 -1.53 -6.15 -1.43
C HIS A 45 -2.61 -7.00 -2.08
N SER A 46 -3.24 -6.53 -3.16
CA SER A 46 -4.33 -7.27 -3.82
C SER A 46 -3.89 -8.62 -4.38
N THR A 47 -2.62 -8.71 -4.81
CA THR A 47 -2.07 -9.93 -5.43
C THR A 47 -1.85 -11.02 -4.39
N ILE A 48 -1.27 -10.68 -3.24
CA ILE A 48 -1.10 -11.62 -2.12
C ILE A 48 -2.45 -11.99 -1.49
N GLU A 49 -3.39 -11.06 -1.34
CA GLU A 49 -4.72 -11.37 -0.82
C GLU A 49 -5.47 -12.40 -1.68
N ASN A 50 -5.38 -12.29 -3.01
CA ASN A 50 -6.00 -13.24 -3.92
C ASN A 50 -5.35 -14.63 -3.79
N ARG A 51 -4.02 -14.70 -3.70
CA ARG A 51 -3.31 -15.96 -3.50
C ARG A 51 -3.66 -16.62 -2.17
N VAL A 52 -3.73 -15.85 -1.09
CA VAL A 52 -4.13 -16.33 0.24
C VAL A 52 -5.57 -16.87 0.22
N LYS A 53 -6.51 -16.21 -0.46
CA LYS A 53 -7.90 -16.70 -0.62
C LYS A 53 -7.97 -18.01 -1.42
N GLU A 54 -7.16 -18.13 -2.47
CA GLU A 54 -7.06 -19.38 -3.25
C GLU A 54 -6.53 -20.52 -2.39
N LEU A 55 -5.45 -20.28 -1.64
CA LEU A 55 -4.86 -21.26 -0.74
C LEU A 55 -5.83 -21.66 0.39
N GLU A 56 -6.59 -20.73 0.94
CA GLU A 56 -7.68 -21.00 1.88
C GLU A 56 -8.74 -21.91 1.26
N TYR A 57 -9.17 -21.64 0.03
CA TYR A 57 -10.14 -22.48 -0.67
C TYR A 57 -9.60 -23.90 -0.91
N LEU A 58 -8.39 -24.01 -1.45
CA LEU A 58 -7.75 -25.30 -1.74
C LEU A 58 -7.51 -26.12 -0.47
N SER A 59 -7.16 -25.43 0.62
CA SER A 59 -6.98 -26.02 1.93
C SER A 59 -8.25 -26.63 2.50
N ILE A 60 -9.37 -25.88 2.48
CA ILE A 60 -10.66 -26.35 2.99
C ILE A 60 -11.16 -27.56 2.20
N HIS A 61 -10.87 -27.62 0.89
CA HIS A 61 -11.28 -28.72 0.01
C HIS A 61 -10.26 -29.87 -0.04
N GLY A 62 -9.22 -29.86 0.81
CA GLY A 62 -8.20 -30.92 0.87
C GLY A 62 -7.42 -31.10 -0.44
N ARG A 63 -7.33 -30.06 -1.27
CA ARG A 63 -6.65 -30.08 -2.58
C ARG A 63 -5.15 -29.84 -2.47
N ILE A 64 -4.68 -29.35 -1.32
CA ILE A 64 -3.25 -29.21 -1.01
C ILE A 64 -2.87 -30.12 0.15
N LYS A 65 -1.64 -30.64 0.10
CA LYS A 65 -1.07 -31.46 1.18
C LYS A 65 -0.44 -30.53 2.22
N LEU A 66 -0.73 -30.79 3.48
CA LEU A 66 -0.19 -30.05 4.61
C LEU A 66 0.97 -30.85 5.26
N PRO A 67 2.00 -30.18 5.80
CA PRO A 67 2.22 -28.73 5.77
C PRO A 67 2.57 -28.25 4.36
N TYR A 68 2.14 -27.04 4.02
CA TYR A 68 2.37 -26.43 2.71
C TYR A 68 3.27 -25.20 2.87
N ALA A 69 4.26 -25.06 2.00
CA ALA A 69 5.17 -23.94 1.96
C ALA A 69 5.33 -23.45 0.52
N GLU A 70 5.28 -22.13 0.32
CA GLU A 70 5.40 -21.50 -0.99
C GLU A 70 6.09 -20.13 -0.85
N ASP A 71 6.94 -19.79 -1.82
CA ASP A 71 7.41 -18.42 -2.05
C ASP A 71 6.60 -17.83 -3.21
N PHE A 72 5.87 -16.75 -2.95
CA PHE A 72 5.02 -16.09 -3.92
C PHE A 72 5.26 -14.58 -3.91
N ASP A 73 5.81 -14.04 -5.00
CA ASP A 73 6.05 -12.59 -5.16
C ASP A 73 6.87 -11.97 -4.01
N GLY A 74 7.83 -12.73 -3.47
CA GLY A 74 8.66 -12.34 -2.33
C GLY A 74 7.98 -12.48 -0.97
N TRP A 75 6.82 -13.14 -0.91
CA TRP A 75 6.16 -13.55 0.32
C TRP A 75 6.41 -15.03 0.61
N GLU A 76 6.89 -15.34 1.80
CA GLU A 76 6.95 -16.72 2.29
C GLU A 76 5.60 -17.08 2.91
N ILE A 77 4.88 -18.03 2.31
CA ILE A 77 3.59 -18.53 2.77
C ILE A 77 3.77 -19.92 3.38
N LEU A 78 3.31 -20.09 4.62
CA LEU A 78 3.36 -21.33 5.37
C LEU A 78 1.97 -21.70 5.87
N ILE A 79 1.51 -22.90 5.58
CA ILE A 79 0.22 -23.43 6.04
C ILE A 79 0.47 -24.66 6.90
N ASN A 80 0.20 -24.51 8.20
CA ASN A 80 0.37 -25.56 9.20
C ASN A 80 -0.96 -25.89 9.87
N THR A 81 -1.06 -27.10 10.40
CA THR A 81 -2.20 -27.56 11.20
C THR A 81 -1.75 -27.63 12.66
N GLU A 82 -2.23 -26.73 13.51
CA GLU A 82 -2.00 -26.74 14.96
C GLU A 82 -3.33 -26.96 15.68
N GLU A 83 -3.41 -27.95 16.57
CA GLU A 83 -4.53 -28.16 17.50
C GLU A 83 -5.93 -28.13 16.83
N GLU A 84 -6.11 -28.91 15.75
CA GLU A 84 -7.35 -28.96 14.93
C GLU A 84 -7.73 -27.67 14.18
N LYS A 85 -6.87 -26.65 14.20
CA LYS A 85 -7.04 -25.40 13.43
C LYS A 85 -5.97 -25.30 12.36
N MET A 86 -6.37 -24.84 11.19
CA MET A 86 -5.43 -24.55 10.13
C MET A 86 -4.97 -23.09 10.24
N ILE A 87 -3.66 -22.87 10.21
CA ILE A 87 -3.05 -21.57 10.33
C ILE A 87 -2.29 -21.29 9.05
N LEU A 88 -2.65 -20.18 8.41
CA LEU A 88 -1.93 -19.65 7.25
C LEU A 88 -1.10 -18.46 7.75
N LEU A 89 0.21 -18.58 7.66
CA LEU A 89 1.19 -17.53 7.94
C LEU A 89 1.77 -17.05 6.62
N TYR A 90 1.90 -15.74 6.45
CA TYR A 90 2.63 -15.17 5.33
C TYR A 90 3.50 -14.00 5.80
N THR A 91 4.77 -14.02 5.38
CA THR A 91 5.80 -13.09 5.87
C THR A 91 6.54 -12.43 4.72
N ARG A 92 6.83 -11.14 4.87
CA ARG A 92 7.71 -10.38 3.97
C ARG A 92 8.44 -9.29 4.73
N GLU A 93 9.78 -9.25 4.61
CA GLU A 93 10.65 -8.14 5.06
C GLU A 93 10.22 -7.55 6.43
N ASP A 94 10.12 -8.38 7.48
CA ASP A 94 9.70 -8.08 8.87
C ASP A 94 8.19 -7.94 9.18
N VAL A 95 7.29 -8.10 8.20
CA VAL A 95 5.84 -8.10 8.46
C VAL A 95 5.29 -9.52 8.39
N GLU A 96 4.83 -10.06 9.52
CA GLU A 96 4.19 -11.37 9.63
C GLU A 96 2.67 -11.21 9.77
N TYR A 97 1.92 -11.88 8.91
CA TYR A 97 0.47 -11.95 8.99
C TYR A 97 0.02 -13.38 9.30
N LYS A 98 -0.76 -13.53 10.38
CA LYS A 98 -1.33 -14.81 10.79
C LYS A 98 -2.83 -14.82 10.58
N LYS A 99 -3.31 -15.74 9.73
CA LYS A 99 -4.75 -15.97 9.52
C LYS A 99 -5.12 -17.37 10.05
N GLN A 100 -6.08 -17.39 10.98
CA GLN A 100 -6.67 -18.64 11.47
C GLN A 100 -7.84 -19.04 10.54
N LEU A 101 -7.77 -20.24 9.99
CA LEU A 101 -8.81 -20.82 9.17
C LEU A 101 -9.67 -21.72 10.06
N VAL A 102 -10.92 -21.29 10.29
CA VAL A 102 -11.92 -22.11 11.00
C VAL A 102 -12.50 -23.10 10.00
N VAL A 103 -12.03 -24.34 10.06
CA VAL A 103 -12.65 -25.45 9.35
C VAL A 103 -14.00 -25.72 10.01
N ARG A 104 -15.09 -25.16 9.48
CA ARG A 104 -16.44 -25.64 9.80
C ARG A 104 -16.58 -27.02 9.17
N ARG A 105 -16.51 -28.07 10.01
CA ARG A 105 -16.96 -29.42 9.66
C ARG A 105 -18.44 -29.42 9.28
#